data_AF-A0A2E4Y6V8-F1
#
_entry.id   AF-A0A2E4Y6V8-F1
#
_cell.length_a   1.000
_cell.length_b   1.000
_cell.length_c   1.000
_cell.angle_alpha   90.00
_cell.angle_beta   90.00
_cell.angle_gamma   90.00
#
_symmetry.space_group_name_H-M   'P 1'
#
loop_
_entity.id
_entity.type
_entity.pdbx_description
1 polymer ?
#
loop_
_entity_poly.entity_id
_entity_poly.type
_entity_poly.pdbx_seq_one_letter_code
_entity_poly.pdbx_strand_id
1 'polypeptide(L)'
;MNHLFKGKENLRKIFTLILLISTLFLVSCGKSPENQIVKDVNINSSLEDGDVYVSFSSVFKIGAVSMTSIQLPIVDPRDSSIKYGEISFKPTLEPGHNEIGFKFNLTASSEVQGGYGTLPNGEDLPISGFGTTDIIELKIDKINSKLYLAFGKNHTLLGFAVVIKEFDVVGDAIPGANIFLGFDIKGVQGMAGLFSSQEEMQSGLGFFLDLSSVVSNDIINDIIDKKPITPEAFAQMQENVAMESITRMTVGEQEPLFNDVNASKRNLKKLNKAFKKLGKRKVNYARRD
;
A
#
# COMPACT_ATOMS: atom_id res chain seq x y z
N MET A 1 25.16 -63.64 -24.23
CA MET A 1 25.83 -62.36 -23.89
C MET A 1 25.11 -61.10 -24.44
N ASN A 2 23.82 -61.18 -24.83
CA ASN A 2 23.07 -60.05 -25.41
C ASN A 2 21.97 -59.47 -24.49
N HIS A 3 21.80 -59.99 -23.27
CA HIS A 3 20.77 -59.50 -22.34
C HIS A 3 21.23 -58.36 -21.41
N LEU A 4 22.53 -58.08 -21.33
CA LEU A 4 23.10 -57.06 -20.44
C LEU A 4 23.15 -55.64 -21.03
N PHE A 5 22.94 -55.47 -22.35
CA PHE A 5 22.99 -54.15 -22.99
C PHE A 5 21.65 -53.39 -23.03
N LYS A 6 20.51 -54.08 -22.84
CA LYS A 6 19.17 -53.47 -22.93
C LYS A 6 18.80 -52.60 -21.72
N GLY A 7 19.48 -52.78 -20.58
CA GLY A 7 19.23 -52.01 -19.36
C GLY A 7 19.75 -50.56 -19.40
N LYS A 8 20.87 -50.31 -20.10
CA LYS A 8 21.49 -48.98 -20.17
C LYS A 8 20.66 -47.96 -20.97
N GLU A 9 19.97 -48.40 -22.02
CA GLU A 9 19.12 -47.49 -22.82
C GLU A 9 17.86 -47.06 -22.06
N ASN A 10 17.24 -47.97 -21.29
CA ASN A 10 16.06 -47.65 -20.50
C ASN A 10 16.39 -46.70 -19.34
N LEU A 11 17.56 -46.88 -18.70
CA LEU A 11 18.01 -45.98 -17.64
C LEU A 11 18.27 -44.56 -18.15
N ARG A 12 18.84 -44.43 -19.35
CA ARG A 12 19.11 -43.13 -19.98
C ARG A 12 17.82 -42.40 -20.38
N LYS A 13 16.81 -43.14 -20.87
CA LYS A 13 15.47 -42.59 -21.17
C LYS A 13 14.73 -42.13 -19.90
N ILE A 14 14.80 -42.90 -18.82
CA ILE A 14 14.21 -42.53 -17.53
C ILE A 14 14.89 -41.26 -16.97
N PHE A 15 16.21 -41.17 -17.04
CA PHE A 15 16.94 -39.99 -16.57
C PHE A 15 16.61 -38.73 -17.38
N THR A 16 16.45 -38.88 -18.70
CA THR A 16 16.06 -37.76 -19.58
C THR A 16 14.61 -37.32 -19.33
N LEU A 17 13.70 -38.25 -19.02
CA LEU A 17 12.30 -37.96 -18.69
C LEU A 17 12.17 -37.26 -17.32
N ILE A 18 12.96 -37.67 -16.33
CA ILE A 18 13.01 -37.01 -15.01
C ILE A 18 13.58 -35.60 -15.13
N LEU A 19 14.61 -35.39 -15.97
CA LEU A 19 15.17 -34.06 -16.23
C LEU A 19 14.17 -33.14 -16.93
N LEU A 20 13.37 -33.66 -17.87
CA LEU A 20 12.34 -32.91 -18.60
C LEU A 20 11.12 -32.56 -17.72
N ILE A 21 10.78 -33.43 -16.76
CA ILE A 21 9.70 -33.17 -15.80
C ILE A 21 10.15 -32.15 -14.74
N SER A 22 11.44 -32.13 -14.37
CA SER A 22 12.00 -31.16 -13.41
C SER A 22 11.99 -29.72 -13.93
N THR A 23 12.12 -29.50 -15.24
CA THR A 23 12.06 -28.14 -15.83
C THR A 23 10.63 -27.57 -15.91
N LEU A 24 9.58 -28.40 -15.77
CA LEU A 24 8.19 -27.94 -15.74
C LEU A 24 7.78 -27.38 -14.37
N PHE A 25 8.53 -27.66 -13.30
CA PHE A 25 8.26 -27.13 -11.96
C PHE A 25 8.92 -25.76 -11.70
N LEU A 26 9.77 -25.25 -12.60
CA LEU A 26 10.39 -23.92 -12.48
C LEU A 26 9.54 -22.78 -13.10
N VAL A 27 8.36 -23.08 -13.65
CA VAL A 27 7.44 -22.09 -14.23
C VAL A 27 6.31 -21.75 -13.24
N SER A 28 6.62 -21.61 -11.96
CA SER A 28 5.66 -21.22 -10.93
C SER A 28 6.18 -20.02 -10.13
N CYS A 29 5.92 -18.83 -10.66
CA CYS A 29 5.36 -17.70 -9.90
C CYS A 29 5.20 -16.49 -10.84
N GLY A 30 3.98 -16.33 -11.36
CA GLY A 30 3.58 -15.23 -12.24
C GLY A 30 3.48 -13.89 -11.51
N LYS A 31 4.61 -13.32 -11.12
CA LYS A 31 4.74 -11.90 -10.76
C LYS A 31 5.97 -11.35 -11.46
N SER A 32 5.84 -11.00 -12.75
CA SER A 32 6.90 -10.26 -13.44
C SER A 32 7.14 -8.95 -12.67
N PRO A 33 8.35 -8.72 -12.13
CA PRO A 33 8.67 -7.51 -11.35
C PRO A 33 8.35 -6.21 -12.09
N GLU A 34 8.35 -6.27 -13.44
CA GLU A 34 8.06 -5.15 -14.33
C GLU A 34 6.63 -4.57 -14.19
N ASN A 35 5.69 -5.36 -13.65
CA ASN A 35 4.28 -4.97 -13.48
C ASN A 35 3.94 -4.53 -12.06
N GLN A 36 4.91 -4.47 -11.15
CA GLN A 36 4.67 -4.03 -9.78
C GLN A 36 4.47 -2.50 -9.76
N ILE A 37 3.31 -2.04 -9.27
CA ILE A 37 3.01 -0.61 -9.13
C ILE A 37 3.89 0.01 -8.02
N VAL A 38 4.19 -0.77 -6.99
CA VAL A 38 4.93 -0.37 -5.79
C VAL A 38 6.30 -1.05 -5.82
N LYS A 39 7.39 -0.28 -5.97
CA LYS A 39 8.74 -0.83 -6.13
C LYS A 39 9.44 -1.09 -4.80
N ASP A 40 9.29 -0.15 -3.87
CA ASP A 40 9.91 -0.22 -2.56
C ASP A 40 9.00 0.46 -1.54
N VAL A 41 9.13 0.04 -0.29
CA VAL A 41 8.41 0.58 0.87
C VAL A 41 9.43 0.72 2.00
N ASN A 42 9.57 1.94 2.50
CA ASN A 42 10.37 2.26 3.67
C ASN A 42 9.46 2.88 4.72
N ILE A 43 9.40 2.24 5.88
CA ILE A 43 8.59 2.65 7.02
C ILE A 43 9.53 2.74 8.21
N ASN A 44 9.50 3.87 8.89
CA ASN A 44 10.24 4.07 10.11
C ASN A 44 9.33 4.72 11.15
N SER A 45 9.59 4.45 12.41
CA SER A 45 8.97 5.19 13.51
C SER A 45 10.04 5.88 14.36
N SER A 46 9.68 7.02 14.93
CA SER A 46 10.55 7.81 15.80
C SER A 46 9.76 8.31 17.00
N LEU A 47 10.45 8.54 18.11
CA LEU A 47 9.91 9.24 19.27
C LEU A 47 10.45 10.67 19.26
N GLU A 48 9.56 11.65 19.19
CA GLU A 48 9.89 13.09 19.18
C GLU A 48 9.03 13.78 20.23
N ASP A 49 9.66 14.39 21.23
CA ASP A 49 8.99 15.10 22.33
C ASP A 49 7.92 14.26 23.08
N GLY A 50 8.10 12.95 23.14
CA GLY A 50 7.17 12.01 23.78
C GLY A 50 6.05 11.49 22.87
N ASP A 51 5.97 12.00 21.65
CA ASP A 51 5.03 11.54 20.63
C ASP A 51 5.69 10.55 19.66
N VAL A 52 4.92 9.53 19.29
CA VAL A 52 5.33 8.58 18.24
C VAL A 52 4.99 9.17 16.87
N TYR A 53 6.02 9.35 16.05
CA TYR A 53 5.90 9.69 14.65
C TYR A 53 6.14 8.45 13.79
N VAL A 54 5.44 8.38 12.67
CA VAL A 54 5.69 7.37 11.63
C VAL A 54 6.00 8.11 10.33
N SER A 55 7.09 7.68 9.71
CA SER A 55 7.52 8.15 8.40
C SER A 55 7.42 7.00 7.41
N PHE A 56 6.85 7.29 6.25
CA PHE A 56 6.71 6.36 5.15
C PHE A 56 7.28 6.99 3.88
N SER A 57 7.90 6.18 3.04
CA SER A 57 8.17 6.54 1.66
C SER A 57 8.06 5.31 0.77
N SER A 58 7.53 5.50 -0.44
CA SER A 58 7.44 4.45 -1.44
C SER A 58 7.56 5.01 -2.84
N VAL A 59 8.17 4.22 -3.72
CA VAL A 59 8.33 4.55 -5.14
C VAL A 59 7.26 3.82 -5.96
N PHE A 60 6.42 4.60 -6.62
CA PHE A 60 5.31 4.17 -7.46
C PHE A 60 5.65 4.31 -8.94
N LYS A 61 5.41 3.25 -9.71
CA LYS A 61 5.49 3.26 -11.17
C LYS A 61 4.10 3.50 -11.76
N ILE A 62 3.85 4.73 -12.22
CA ILE A 62 2.52 5.16 -12.71
C ILE A 62 2.59 5.41 -14.23
N GLY A 63 3.08 4.43 -14.97
CA GLY A 63 3.21 4.52 -16.43
C GLY A 63 4.12 5.67 -16.86
N ALA A 64 3.62 6.58 -17.70
CA ALA A 64 4.36 7.76 -18.16
C ALA A 64 4.04 9.04 -17.36
N VAL A 65 3.32 8.91 -16.24
CA VAL A 65 2.95 10.05 -15.39
C VAL A 65 4.12 10.42 -14.48
N SER A 66 4.52 11.68 -14.53
CA SER A 66 5.43 12.29 -13.57
C SER A 66 4.66 13.34 -12.76
N MET A 67 4.77 13.23 -11.44
CA MET A 67 4.14 14.10 -10.46
C MET A 67 4.93 15.39 -10.28
N THR A 68 4.23 16.50 -10.04
CA THR A 68 4.89 17.73 -9.57
C THR A 68 5.31 17.56 -8.12
N SER A 69 6.48 18.10 -7.76
CA SER A 69 6.91 18.10 -6.35
C SER A 69 5.97 18.98 -5.52
N ILE A 70 5.27 18.38 -4.56
CA ILE A 70 4.37 19.10 -3.66
C ILE A 70 4.39 18.48 -2.27
N GLN A 71 4.25 19.33 -1.26
CA GLN A 71 4.08 18.94 0.13
C GLN A 71 2.80 19.57 0.66
N LEU A 72 1.94 18.77 1.26
CA LEU A 72 0.63 19.18 1.75
C LEU A 72 0.47 18.74 3.21
N PRO A 73 -0.04 19.62 4.09
CA PRO A 73 -0.27 19.26 5.48
C PRO A 73 -1.45 18.30 5.61
N ILE A 74 -1.31 17.39 6.55
CA ILE A 74 -2.38 16.50 7.03
C ILE A 74 -3.02 17.20 8.22
N VAL A 75 -4.33 17.42 8.19
CA VAL A 75 -5.05 18.29 9.14
C VAL A 75 -6.26 17.59 9.76
N ASP A 76 -6.71 18.08 10.92
CA ASP A 76 -7.95 17.59 11.55
C ASP A 76 -9.15 17.87 10.62
N PRO A 77 -10.04 16.88 10.43
CA PRO A 77 -11.21 17.05 9.57
C PRO A 77 -12.18 18.15 10.04
N ARG A 78 -12.16 18.50 11.33
CA ARG A 78 -13.00 19.49 12.01
C ARG A 78 -12.31 20.85 12.17
N ASP A 79 -10.98 20.87 12.26
CA ASP A 79 -10.18 22.10 12.39
C ASP A 79 -8.87 22.05 11.58
N SER A 80 -8.82 22.76 10.45
CA SER A 80 -7.65 22.78 9.57
C SER A 80 -6.43 23.49 10.15
N SER A 81 -6.55 24.17 11.29
CA SER A 81 -5.41 24.78 11.98
C SER A 81 -4.56 23.75 12.72
N ILE A 82 -5.16 22.61 13.09
CA ILE A 82 -4.49 21.48 13.74
C ILE A 82 -3.84 20.62 12.66
N LYS A 83 -2.52 20.43 12.76
CA LYS A 83 -1.72 19.66 11.80
C LYS A 83 -1.18 18.41 12.47
N TYR A 84 -1.36 17.28 11.80
CA TYR A 84 -0.85 15.99 12.25
C TYR A 84 0.41 15.56 11.51
N GLY A 85 0.77 16.24 10.42
CA GLY A 85 1.93 15.88 9.63
C GLY A 85 1.86 16.44 8.22
N GLU A 86 2.53 15.76 7.31
CA GLU A 86 2.58 16.14 5.90
C GLU A 86 2.66 14.91 4.99
N ILE A 87 2.10 15.05 3.80
CA ILE A 87 2.29 14.15 2.66
C ILE A 87 3.08 14.89 1.58
N SER A 88 4.00 14.18 0.95
CA SER A 88 4.88 14.67 -0.09
C SER A 88 4.79 13.77 -1.32
N PHE A 89 4.79 14.41 -2.49
CA PHE A 89 4.90 13.76 -3.78
C PHE A 89 6.13 14.33 -4.45
N LYS A 90 7.01 13.48 -4.97
CA LYS A 90 8.24 13.90 -5.63
C LYS A 90 8.44 13.06 -6.89
N PRO A 91 8.73 13.67 -8.04
CA PRO A 91 9.21 12.90 -9.18
C PRO A 91 10.59 12.31 -8.84
N THR A 92 10.87 11.11 -9.33
CA THR A 92 12.22 10.55 -9.25
C THR A 92 13.01 10.85 -10.54
N LEU A 93 14.31 10.53 -10.56
CA LEU A 93 15.13 10.63 -11.77
C LEU A 93 14.73 9.59 -12.84
N GLU A 94 14.05 8.50 -12.44
CA GLU A 94 13.57 7.47 -13.34
C GLU A 94 12.21 7.89 -13.94
N PRO A 95 12.08 8.03 -15.28
CA PRO A 95 10.82 8.44 -15.88
C PRO A 95 9.66 7.53 -15.48
N GLY A 96 8.51 8.14 -15.17
CA GLY A 96 7.31 7.41 -14.77
C GLY A 96 7.30 6.89 -13.32
N HIS A 97 8.39 7.10 -12.58
CA HIS A 97 8.48 6.77 -11.16
C HIS A 97 8.34 8.02 -10.29
N ASN A 98 7.51 7.88 -9.27
CA ASN A 98 7.19 8.95 -8.32
C ASN A 98 7.36 8.43 -6.91
N GLU A 99 7.99 9.20 -6.05
CA GLU A 99 8.06 8.95 -4.62
C GLU A 99 6.85 9.61 -3.96
N ILE A 100 6.13 8.83 -3.16
CA ILE A 100 5.13 9.35 -2.23
C ILE A 100 5.65 9.04 -0.84
N GLY A 101 5.73 10.06 0.00
CA GLY A 101 6.13 9.89 1.38
C GLY A 101 5.33 10.76 2.31
N PHE A 102 5.16 10.34 3.55
CA PHE A 102 4.52 11.15 4.57
C PHE A 102 5.26 11.00 5.90
N LYS A 103 5.17 12.03 6.73
CA LYS A 103 5.56 12.00 8.14
C LYS A 103 4.34 12.43 8.93
N PHE A 104 3.92 11.64 9.90
CA PHE A 104 2.74 11.95 10.70
C PHE A 104 2.95 11.60 12.18
N ASN A 105 2.32 12.40 13.04
CA ASN A 105 2.26 12.18 14.49
C ASN A 105 1.13 11.19 14.78
N LEU A 106 1.50 9.93 15.04
CA LEU A 106 0.57 8.85 15.33
C LEU A 106 -0.15 9.07 16.66
N THR A 107 0.55 9.64 17.65
CA THR A 107 0.01 9.91 18.99
C THR A 107 -1.08 10.97 18.95
N ALA A 108 -0.82 12.13 18.35
CA ALA A 108 -1.81 13.18 18.24
C ALA A 108 -3.00 12.79 17.34
N SER A 109 -2.75 11.98 16.29
CA SER A 109 -3.80 11.54 15.37
C SER A 109 -4.77 10.54 15.98
N SER A 110 -4.36 9.76 16.98
CA SER A 110 -5.21 8.75 17.63
C SER A 110 -6.34 9.37 18.46
N GLU A 111 -6.23 10.65 18.80
CA GLU A 111 -7.27 11.40 19.52
C GLU A 111 -8.42 11.85 18.61
N VAL A 112 -8.25 11.74 17.30
CA VAL A 112 -9.31 12.06 16.34
C VAL A 112 -10.37 10.98 16.41
N GLN A 113 -11.63 11.41 16.48
CA GLN A 113 -12.76 10.49 16.49
C GLN A 113 -12.82 9.71 15.18
N GLY A 114 -12.75 8.38 15.28
CA GLY A 114 -12.95 7.49 14.15
C GLY A 114 -14.43 7.26 13.82
N GLY A 115 -14.68 6.60 12.69
CA GLY A 115 -16.00 6.16 12.27
C GLY A 115 -15.93 5.31 11.00
N TYR A 116 -16.94 5.40 10.15
CA TYR A 116 -16.95 4.69 8.88
C TYR A 116 -16.11 5.42 7.82
N GLY A 117 -15.04 4.77 7.35
CA GLY A 117 -14.12 5.33 6.36
C GLY A 117 -14.56 5.04 4.92
N THR A 118 -14.42 6.04 4.03
CA THR A 118 -14.73 5.94 2.59
C THR A 118 -13.63 6.56 1.74
N LEU A 119 -13.43 6.00 0.55
CA LEU A 119 -12.62 6.61 -0.50
C LEU A 119 -13.17 8.01 -0.88
N PRO A 120 -12.36 8.88 -1.51
CA PRO A 120 -12.81 10.22 -1.91
C PRO A 120 -13.96 10.24 -2.94
N ASN A 121 -14.23 9.12 -3.61
CA ASN A 121 -15.39 8.92 -4.48
C ASN A 121 -16.64 8.38 -3.75
N GLY A 122 -16.59 8.27 -2.42
CA GLY A 122 -17.69 7.79 -1.58
C GLY A 122 -17.82 6.27 -1.48
N GLU A 123 -16.98 5.51 -2.19
CA GLU A 123 -16.97 4.06 -2.15
C GLU A 123 -16.24 3.52 -0.92
N ASP A 124 -16.54 2.28 -0.55
CA ASP A 124 -15.92 1.59 0.58
C ASP A 124 -14.40 1.47 0.41
N LEU A 125 -13.68 1.51 1.54
CA LEU A 125 -12.25 1.24 1.53
C LEU A 125 -11.99 -0.23 1.14
N PRO A 126 -10.95 -0.51 0.34
CA PRO A 126 -10.65 -1.86 -0.15
C PRO A 126 -9.96 -2.74 0.90
N ILE A 127 -10.38 -2.63 2.16
CA ILE A 127 -9.78 -3.33 3.30
C ILE A 127 -10.73 -4.41 3.80
N SER A 128 -10.20 -5.59 4.12
CA SER A 128 -10.94 -6.64 4.84
C SER A 128 -10.33 -6.83 6.22
N GLY A 129 -11.02 -7.54 7.13
CA GLY A 129 -10.47 -7.92 8.43
C GLY A 129 -10.53 -6.87 9.55
N PHE A 130 -10.91 -5.62 9.25
CA PHE A 130 -11.09 -4.59 10.29
C PHE A 130 -12.47 -4.62 10.97
N GLY A 131 -13.44 -5.37 10.45
CA GLY A 131 -14.73 -5.60 11.10
C GLY A 131 -15.46 -4.29 11.44
N THR A 132 -15.76 -4.09 12.74
CA THR A 132 -16.39 -2.88 13.29
C THR A 132 -15.38 -1.89 13.87
N THR A 133 -14.09 -1.99 13.50
CA THR A 133 -13.06 -1.06 13.97
C THR A 133 -13.30 0.30 13.33
N ASP A 134 -13.35 1.34 14.14
CA ASP A 134 -13.49 2.71 13.67
C ASP A 134 -12.25 3.16 12.90
N ILE A 135 -12.48 3.85 11.78
CA ILE A 135 -11.45 4.39 10.89
C ILE A 135 -11.38 5.89 11.10
N ILE A 136 -10.20 6.36 11.45
CA ILE A 136 -9.87 7.78 11.56
C ILE A 136 -9.56 8.31 10.17
N GLU A 137 -10.35 9.27 9.69
CA GLU A 137 -10.12 9.97 8.44
C GLU A 137 -9.49 11.35 8.70
N LEU A 138 -8.25 11.56 8.25
CA LEU A 138 -7.61 12.87 8.27
C LEU A 138 -7.65 13.49 6.88
N LYS A 139 -7.86 14.81 6.81
CA LYS A 139 -7.88 15.54 5.54
C LYS A 139 -6.47 15.90 5.11
N ILE A 140 -6.21 15.83 3.81
CA ILE A 140 -5.03 16.46 3.22
C ILE A 140 -5.45 17.84 2.71
N ASP A 141 -4.81 18.88 3.20
CA ASP A 141 -5.20 20.26 2.90
C ASP A 141 -5.18 20.55 1.38
N LYS A 142 -6.11 21.41 0.94
CA LYS A 142 -6.28 21.89 -0.45
C LYS A 142 -6.68 20.87 -1.52
N ILE A 143 -6.76 19.58 -1.20
CA ILE A 143 -7.15 18.53 -2.15
C ILE A 143 -8.22 17.61 -1.55
N ASN A 144 -9.05 16.98 -2.40
CA ASN A 144 -10.04 16.00 -1.98
C ASN A 144 -9.39 14.64 -1.69
N SER A 145 -8.43 14.61 -0.77
CA SER A 145 -7.64 13.43 -0.45
C SER A 145 -7.64 13.19 1.05
N LYS A 146 -7.48 11.93 1.44
CA LYS A 146 -7.59 11.51 2.84
C LYS A 146 -6.43 10.61 3.23
N LEU A 147 -6.03 10.68 4.50
CA LEU A 147 -5.25 9.67 5.21
C LEU A 147 -6.21 8.86 6.08
N TYR A 148 -5.97 7.56 6.19
CA TYR A 148 -6.76 6.63 7.00
C TYR A 148 -5.87 5.97 8.03
N LEU A 149 -6.35 5.93 9.27
CA LEU A 149 -5.75 5.18 10.36
C LEU A 149 -6.83 4.31 11.00
N ALA A 150 -6.48 3.08 11.37
CA ALA A 150 -7.36 2.25 12.18
C ALA A 150 -6.53 1.36 13.11
N PHE A 151 -6.98 1.22 14.36
CA PHE A 151 -6.30 0.43 15.37
C PHE A 151 -7.16 -0.77 15.75
N GLY A 152 -6.96 -1.88 15.05
CA GLY A 152 -7.58 -3.15 15.37
C GLY A 152 -6.78 -3.93 16.42
N LYS A 153 -7.38 -4.97 17.00
CA LYS A 153 -6.73 -5.82 18.01
C LYS A 153 -5.41 -6.44 17.51
N ASN A 154 -5.35 -6.81 16.23
CA ASN A 154 -4.20 -7.52 15.63
C ASN A 154 -3.62 -6.80 14.39
N HIS A 155 -4.26 -5.72 13.94
CA HIS A 155 -3.94 -5.04 12.68
C HIS A 155 -3.95 -3.54 12.90
N THR A 156 -2.96 -2.85 12.34
CA THR A 156 -2.92 -1.39 12.34
C THR A 156 -2.98 -0.92 10.90
N LEU A 157 -4.10 -0.31 10.50
CA LEU A 157 -4.23 0.24 9.16
C LEU A 157 -3.52 1.59 9.08
N LEU A 158 -2.73 1.75 8.04
CA LEU A 158 -2.35 3.06 7.53
C LEU A 158 -2.59 3.10 6.03
N GLY A 159 -3.36 4.06 5.57
CA GLY A 159 -3.58 4.26 4.16
C GLY A 159 -3.72 5.71 3.76
N PHE A 160 -3.63 5.96 2.47
CA PHE A 160 -3.99 7.24 1.87
C PHE A 160 -4.73 7.02 0.56
N ALA A 161 -5.61 7.96 0.23
CA ALA A 161 -6.24 8.05 -1.07
C ALA A 161 -6.06 9.47 -1.60
N VAL A 162 -5.36 9.59 -2.72
CA VAL A 162 -4.96 10.86 -3.32
C VAL A 162 -5.71 11.04 -4.63
N VAL A 163 -6.54 12.07 -4.68
CA VAL A 163 -7.20 12.53 -5.89
C VAL A 163 -6.20 13.24 -6.80
N ILE A 164 -6.22 12.89 -8.09
CA ILE A 164 -5.35 13.44 -9.12
C ILE A 164 -6.26 13.88 -10.27
N LYS A 165 -6.27 15.17 -10.61
CA LYS A 165 -7.17 15.72 -11.64
C LYS A 165 -7.07 14.98 -12.97
N GLU A 166 -5.86 14.60 -13.37
CA GLU A 166 -5.64 13.89 -14.63
C GLU A 166 -6.36 12.55 -14.68
N PHE A 167 -6.61 11.93 -13.52
CA PHE A 167 -7.33 10.67 -13.41
C PHE A 167 -8.82 10.83 -13.69
N ASP A 168 -9.37 12.03 -13.82
CA ASP A 168 -10.76 12.23 -14.28
C ASP A 168 -10.98 11.60 -15.67
N VAL A 169 -9.94 11.58 -16.53
CA VAL A 169 -9.97 10.88 -17.83
C VAL A 169 -10.10 9.36 -17.68
N VAL A 170 -9.60 8.82 -16.57
CA VAL A 170 -9.78 7.42 -16.20
C VAL A 170 -11.22 7.20 -15.74
N GLY A 171 -11.74 8.10 -14.91
CA GLY A 171 -13.15 8.17 -14.52
C GLY A 171 -14.12 8.12 -15.71
N ASP A 172 -13.90 8.95 -16.73
CA ASP A 172 -14.69 8.94 -17.97
C ASP A 172 -14.67 7.59 -18.69
N ALA A 173 -13.54 6.88 -18.62
CA ALA A 173 -13.34 5.62 -19.35
C ALA A 173 -13.85 4.39 -18.58
N ILE A 174 -13.78 4.42 -17.25
CA ILE A 174 -14.15 3.34 -16.34
C ILE A 174 -14.77 3.91 -15.05
N PRO A 175 -16.00 4.44 -15.11
CA PRO A 175 -16.62 5.08 -13.96
C PRO A 175 -16.88 4.08 -12.83
N GLY A 176 -16.65 4.52 -11.58
CA GLY A 176 -16.88 3.71 -10.37
C GLY A 176 -15.94 2.52 -10.22
N ALA A 177 -14.83 2.48 -10.97
CA ALA A 177 -13.87 1.39 -10.86
C ALA A 177 -12.92 1.61 -9.68
N ASN A 178 -12.97 0.70 -8.71
CA ASN A 178 -12.01 0.58 -7.61
C ASN A 178 -11.16 -0.67 -7.84
N ILE A 179 -9.95 -0.50 -8.40
CA ILE A 179 -9.05 -1.61 -8.76
C ILE A 179 -7.84 -1.54 -7.83
N PHE A 180 -7.75 -2.49 -6.90
CA PHE A 180 -6.67 -2.58 -5.92
C PHE A 180 -6.00 -3.94 -5.99
N LEU A 181 -4.67 -3.93 -5.97
CA LEU A 181 -3.83 -5.12 -6.04
C LEU A 181 -3.06 -5.26 -4.74
N GLY A 182 -3.15 -6.43 -4.12
CA GLY A 182 -2.40 -6.78 -2.94
C GLY A 182 -0.90 -6.91 -3.24
N PHE A 183 -0.07 -6.53 -2.27
CA PHE A 183 1.37 -6.77 -2.30
C PHE A 183 1.87 -7.18 -0.91
N ASP A 184 3.02 -7.84 -0.92
CA ASP A 184 3.83 -8.11 0.26
C ASP A 184 5.26 -7.73 -0.10
N ILE A 185 5.78 -6.70 0.57
CA ILE A 185 7.14 -6.22 0.39
C ILE A 185 7.82 -6.28 1.75
N LYS A 186 8.79 -7.18 1.88
CA LYS A 186 9.59 -7.36 3.10
C LYS A 186 8.71 -7.69 4.34
N GLY A 187 7.59 -8.40 4.17
CA GLY A 187 6.66 -8.74 5.25
C GLY A 187 5.69 -7.61 5.63
N VAL A 188 5.71 -6.50 4.88
CA VAL A 188 4.68 -5.46 4.98
C VAL A 188 3.60 -5.79 3.95
N GLN A 189 2.44 -6.23 4.45
CA GLN A 189 1.27 -6.46 3.64
C GLN A 189 0.58 -5.14 3.32
N GLY A 190 0.11 -5.02 2.09
CA GLY A 190 -0.60 -3.83 1.66
C GLY A 190 -1.38 -4.05 0.37
N MET A 191 -1.99 -2.97 -0.10
CA MET A 191 -2.52 -2.89 -1.45
C MET A 191 -2.37 -1.49 -2.02
N ALA A 192 -2.23 -1.46 -3.34
CA ALA A 192 -2.16 -0.22 -4.10
C ALA A 192 -3.09 -0.32 -5.29
N GLY A 193 -3.67 0.80 -5.66
CA GLY A 193 -4.67 0.78 -6.71
C GLY A 193 -5.13 2.16 -7.14
N LEU A 194 -6.21 2.14 -7.90
CA LEU A 194 -6.92 3.32 -8.31
C LEU A 194 -8.37 3.23 -7.89
N PHE A 195 -8.95 4.39 -7.67
CA PHE A 195 -10.37 4.59 -7.55
C PHE A 195 -10.79 5.63 -8.59
N SER A 196 -12.03 5.55 -9.06
CA SER A 196 -12.51 6.43 -10.12
C SER A 196 -13.97 6.77 -9.95
N SER A 197 -14.35 7.93 -10.46
CA SER A 197 -15.70 8.50 -10.43
C SER A 197 -15.99 9.20 -11.74
N GLN A 198 -17.27 9.42 -12.06
CA GLN A 198 -17.68 10.32 -13.15
C GLN A 198 -17.59 11.79 -12.75
N GLU A 199 -17.54 12.07 -11.45
CA GLU A 199 -17.43 13.41 -10.93
C GLU A 199 -15.97 13.88 -10.97
N GLU A 200 -15.77 15.13 -11.35
CA GLU A 200 -14.44 15.75 -11.36
C GLU A 200 -13.82 15.71 -9.96
N MET A 201 -12.50 15.53 -9.89
CA MET A 201 -11.75 15.55 -8.63
C MET A 201 -12.22 14.49 -7.61
N GLN A 202 -12.62 13.33 -8.11
CA GLN A 202 -12.93 12.14 -7.32
C GLN A 202 -12.26 10.87 -7.86
N SER A 203 -11.35 11.00 -8.83
CA SER A 203 -10.54 9.88 -9.32
C SER A 203 -9.09 10.02 -8.83
N GLY A 204 -8.43 8.90 -8.55
CA GLY A 204 -7.11 8.95 -7.93
C GLY A 204 -6.46 7.60 -7.67
N LEU A 205 -5.46 7.64 -6.79
CA LEU A 205 -4.68 6.49 -6.36
C LEU A 205 -4.89 6.24 -4.87
N GLY A 206 -5.06 4.99 -4.49
CA GLY A 206 -5.10 4.58 -3.09
C GLY A 206 -3.97 3.63 -2.75
N PHE A 207 -3.53 3.71 -1.51
CA PHE A 207 -2.47 2.87 -0.95
C PHE A 207 -2.80 2.57 0.50
N PHE A 208 -2.76 1.30 0.89
CA PHE A 208 -3.13 0.83 2.22
C PHE A 208 -2.11 -0.19 2.69
N LEU A 209 -1.76 -0.13 3.96
CA LEU A 209 -0.76 -0.98 4.61
C LEU A 209 -1.28 -1.51 5.94
N ASP A 210 -0.86 -2.72 6.26
CA ASP A 210 -0.84 -3.19 7.64
C ASP A 210 0.51 -2.82 8.27
N LEU A 211 0.47 -1.97 9.28
CA LEU A 211 1.63 -1.57 10.06
C LEU A 211 1.96 -2.51 11.21
N SER A 212 1.19 -3.57 11.45
CA SER A 212 1.45 -4.49 12.56
C SER A 212 2.76 -5.29 12.43
N SER A 213 3.50 -5.16 11.33
CA SER A 213 4.87 -5.66 11.19
C SER A 213 5.96 -4.62 11.45
N VAL A 214 5.59 -3.34 11.68
CA VAL A 214 6.52 -2.22 11.87
C VAL A 214 6.26 -1.46 13.17
N VAL A 215 5.01 -1.45 13.66
CA VAL A 215 4.64 -0.83 14.93
C VAL A 215 4.11 -1.93 15.85
N SER A 216 4.69 -2.02 17.05
CA SER A 216 4.24 -2.98 18.07
C SER A 216 2.80 -2.69 18.48
N ASN A 217 2.00 -3.73 18.67
CA ASN A 217 0.66 -3.59 19.25
C ASN A 217 0.71 -2.97 20.65
N ASP A 218 1.81 -3.14 21.39
CA ASP A 218 1.98 -2.50 22.71
C ASP A 218 2.09 -0.98 22.59
N ILE A 219 2.83 -0.47 21.59
CA ILE A 219 2.90 0.98 21.29
C ILE A 219 1.49 1.49 20.98
N ILE A 220 0.76 0.77 20.13
CA ILE A 220 -0.60 1.17 19.74
C ILE A 220 -1.54 1.19 20.95
N ASN A 221 -1.51 0.15 21.78
CA ASN A 221 -2.33 0.08 22.98
C ASN A 221 -1.97 1.19 23.97
N ASP A 222 -0.69 1.50 24.14
CA ASP A 222 -0.25 2.59 25.02
C ASP A 222 -0.68 3.96 24.48
N ILE A 223 -0.65 4.18 23.16
CA ILE A 223 -1.21 5.38 22.52
C ILE A 223 -2.72 5.50 22.77
N ILE A 224 -3.47 4.41 22.59
CA ILE A 224 -4.93 4.38 22.80
C ILE A 224 -5.28 4.64 24.28
N ASP A 225 -4.53 4.02 25.19
CA ASP A 225 -4.69 4.16 26.65
C ASP A 225 -4.13 5.49 27.19
N LYS A 226 -3.55 6.33 26.32
CA LYS A 226 -2.88 7.60 26.66
C LYS A 226 -1.77 7.42 27.71
N LYS A 227 -1.06 6.30 27.67
CA LYS A 227 0.10 6.05 28.52
C LYS A 227 1.32 6.77 27.94
N PRO A 228 2.17 7.37 28.79
CA PRO A 228 3.41 7.98 28.33
C PRO A 228 4.36 6.90 27.81
N ILE A 229 4.88 7.09 26.60
CA ILE A 229 5.87 6.19 25.99
C ILE A 229 7.27 6.73 26.29
N THR A 230 8.03 6.03 27.12
CA THR A 230 9.42 6.42 27.41
C THR A 230 10.35 6.01 26.27
N PRO A 231 11.52 6.67 26.11
CA PRO A 231 12.51 6.26 25.12
C PRO A 231 12.96 4.80 25.26
N GLU A 232 13.11 4.31 26.49
CA GLU A 232 13.50 2.92 26.78
C GLU A 232 12.40 1.94 26.37
N ALA A 233 11.14 2.24 26.71
CA ALA A 233 10.00 1.43 26.31
C ALA A 233 9.86 1.38 24.79
N PHE A 234 9.98 2.53 24.12
CA PHE A 234 9.94 2.62 22.66
C PHE A 234 11.05 1.78 22.02
N ALA A 235 12.29 1.91 22.49
CA ALA A 235 13.43 1.15 21.97
C ALA A 235 13.22 -0.38 22.13
N GLN A 236 12.74 -0.82 23.29
CA GLN A 236 12.44 -2.23 23.54
C GLN A 236 11.33 -2.75 22.62
N MET A 237 10.29 -1.95 22.41
CA MET A 237 9.18 -2.30 21.53
C MET A 237 9.63 -2.40 20.06
N GLN A 238 10.54 -1.53 19.60
CA GLN A 238 11.12 -1.64 18.24
C GLN A 238 11.94 -2.92 18.06
N GLU A 239 12.70 -3.33 19.09
CA GLU A 239 13.43 -4.61 19.07
C GLU A 239 12.47 -5.81 18.99
N ASN A 240 11.36 -5.77 19.74
CA ASN A 240 10.35 -6.83 19.70
C ASN A 240 9.71 -6.97 18.31
N VAL A 241 9.42 -5.86 17.62
CA VAL A 241 8.91 -5.88 16.24
C VAL A 241 9.88 -6.57 15.28
N ALA A 242 11.18 -6.30 15.41
CA ALA A 242 12.20 -6.95 14.60
C ALA A 242 12.23 -8.48 14.83
N MET A 243 12.02 -8.93 16.07
CA MET A 243 11.95 -10.36 16.40
C MET A 243 10.65 -11.03 15.94
N GLU A 244 9.51 -10.35 16.09
CA GLU A 244 8.21 -10.86 15.62
C GLU A 244 8.16 -10.99 14.10
N SER A 245 8.69 -10.01 13.37
CA SER A 245 8.74 -10.06 11.91
C SER A 245 9.55 -11.26 11.40
N ILE A 246 10.67 -11.60 12.04
CA ILE A 246 11.43 -12.82 11.76
C ILE A 246 10.58 -14.07 12.02
N THR A 247 9.83 -14.09 13.13
CA THR A 247 8.98 -15.23 13.47
C THR A 247 7.84 -15.40 12.47
N ARG A 248 7.16 -14.33 12.06
CA ARG A 248 6.09 -14.39 11.05
C ARG A 248 6.58 -14.90 9.70
N MET A 249 7.81 -14.57 9.31
CA MET A 249 8.44 -15.12 8.10
C MET A 249 8.67 -16.64 8.16
N THR A 250 8.73 -17.24 9.35
CA THR A 250 8.99 -18.69 9.51
C THR A 250 7.72 -19.53 9.70
N VAL A 251 6.63 -18.97 10.22
CA VAL A 251 5.42 -19.72 10.63
C VAL A 251 4.33 -19.82 9.53
N GLY A 252 4.41 -19.03 8.46
CA GLY A 252 3.76 -19.35 7.17
C GLY A 252 2.23 -19.23 7.07
N GLU A 253 1.50 -18.82 8.10
CA GLU A 253 0.04 -18.66 8.06
C GLU A 253 -0.41 -17.30 8.63
N GLN A 254 -0.64 -16.33 7.75
CA GLN A 254 -1.50 -15.19 8.05
C GLN A 254 -2.54 -15.09 6.95
N GLU A 255 -3.81 -14.94 7.35
CA GLU A 255 -4.86 -14.60 6.39
C GLU A 255 -4.54 -13.23 5.77
N PRO A 256 -4.62 -13.09 4.44
CA PRO A 256 -4.32 -11.82 3.79
C PRO A 256 -5.37 -10.78 4.19
N LEU A 257 -4.90 -9.68 4.80
CA LEU A 257 -5.76 -8.55 5.15
C LEU A 257 -6.35 -7.85 3.90
N PHE A 258 -5.63 -7.96 2.79
CA PHE A 258 -5.92 -7.33 1.52
C PHE A 258 -6.17 -8.39 0.46
N ASN A 259 -7.39 -8.42 -0.07
CA ASN A 259 -7.74 -9.22 -1.24
C ASN A 259 -7.77 -8.33 -2.49
N ASP A 260 -7.42 -8.89 -3.65
CA ASP A 260 -7.50 -8.15 -4.91
C ASP A 260 -8.94 -7.71 -5.18
N VAL A 261 -9.16 -6.40 -5.37
CA VAL A 261 -10.48 -5.82 -5.60
C VAL A 261 -10.65 -5.49 -7.08
N ASN A 262 -11.71 -6.01 -7.70
CA ASN A 262 -12.13 -5.76 -9.10
C ASN A 262 -11.05 -5.94 -10.19
N ALA A 263 -10.01 -6.73 -9.94
CA ALA A 263 -8.87 -6.97 -10.85
C ALA A 263 -9.18 -7.92 -12.03
N SER A 264 -10.40 -7.87 -12.59
CA SER A 264 -10.75 -8.72 -13.74
C SER A 264 -9.90 -8.37 -14.97
N LYS A 265 -9.56 -9.37 -15.81
CA LYS A 265 -8.82 -9.14 -17.09
C LYS A 265 -9.45 -8.04 -17.96
N ARG A 266 -10.78 -7.93 -17.94
CA ARG A 266 -11.53 -6.89 -18.66
C ARG A 266 -11.25 -5.51 -18.10
N ASN A 267 -11.28 -5.35 -16.77
CA ASN A 267 -11.00 -4.09 -16.10
C ASN A 267 -9.54 -3.67 -16.29
N LEU A 268 -8.60 -4.61 -16.14
CA LEU A 268 -7.17 -4.36 -16.39
C LEU A 268 -6.92 -3.92 -17.85
N LYS A 269 -7.62 -4.50 -18.83
CA LYS A 269 -7.51 -4.08 -20.23
C LYS A 269 -8.05 -2.66 -20.45
N LYS A 270 -9.19 -2.32 -19.85
CA LYS A 270 -9.75 -0.95 -19.92
C LYS A 270 -8.81 0.05 -19.25
N LEU A 271 -8.28 -0.31 -18.09
CA LEU A 271 -7.34 0.48 -17.33
C LEU A 271 -6.06 0.77 -18.13
N ASN A 272 -5.46 -0.26 -18.72
CA ASN A 272 -4.29 -0.11 -19.59
C ASN A 272 -4.57 0.84 -20.77
N LYS A 273 -5.79 0.81 -21.34
CA LYS A 273 -6.19 1.74 -22.40
C LYS A 273 -6.31 3.18 -21.87
N ALA A 274 -6.81 3.37 -20.65
CA ALA A 274 -6.93 4.68 -20.01
C ALA A 274 -5.54 5.27 -19.70
N PHE A 275 -4.63 4.52 -19.09
CA PHE A 275 -3.25 4.97 -18.84
C PHE A 275 -2.49 5.34 -20.10
N LYS A 276 -2.68 4.61 -21.21
CA LYS A 276 -2.11 5.00 -22.52
C LYS A 276 -2.60 6.36 -23.02
N LYS A 277 -3.80 6.79 -22.64
CA LYS A 277 -4.30 8.15 -22.93
C LYS A 277 -3.68 9.18 -21.99
N LEU A 278 -3.51 8.84 -20.71
CA LEU A 278 -2.90 9.71 -19.70
C LEU A 278 -1.44 10.07 -20.04
N GLY A 279 -0.65 9.10 -20.50
CA GLY A 279 0.76 9.32 -20.84
C GLY A 279 1.02 10.35 -21.94
N LYS A 280 -0.03 10.87 -22.60
CA LYS A 280 0.05 11.97 -23.57
C LYS A 280 -0.18 13.35 -22.95
N ARG A 281 -0.49 13.44 -21.65
CA ARG A 281 -0.83 14.68 -20.93
C ARG A 281 0.19 14.98 -19.83
N LYS A 282 0.47 16.26 -19.57
CA LYS A 282 1.22 16.70 -18.36
C LYS A 282 0.30 16.68 -17.15
N VAL A 283 0.83 16.35 -15.96
CA VAL A 283 0.06 16.17 -14.72
C VAL A 283 0.19 17.40 -13.81
N ASN A 284 -0.94 18.01 -13.47
CA ASN A 284 -1.10 19.17 -12.60
C ASN A 284 -2.10 18.82 -11.48
N TYR A 285 -1.68 18.97 -10.23
CA TYR A 285 -2.61 18.86 -9.10
C TYR A 285 -3.60 20.02 -9.13
N ALA A 286 -4.91 19.74 -9.05
CA ALA A 286 -5.88 20.81 -8.87
C ALA A 286 -5.82 21.30 -7.42
N ARG A 287 -5.28 22.50 -7.25
CA ARG A 287 -5.45 23.28 -6.04
C ARG A 287 -6.89 23.81 -6.07
N ARG A 288 -7.68 23.54 -5.01
CA ARG A 288 -8.88 24.37 -4.79
C ARG A 288 -8.39 25.73 -4.30
N ASP A 289 -8.64 26.76 -5.09
CA ASP A 289 -8.53 28.16 -4.65
C ASP A 289 -9.65 28.50 -3.68
#